data_AF-A0A1I3QFX1-F1
#
_entry.id   AF-A0A1I3QFX1-F1
#
_cell.length_a   1.000
_cell.length_b   1.000
_cell.length_c   1.000
_cell.angle_alpha   90.00
_cell.angle_beta   90.00
_cell.angle_gamma   90.00
#
_symmetry.space_group_name_H-M   'P 1'
#
loop_
_entity.id
_entity.type
_entity.pdbx_description
1 polymer ?
#
loop_
_entity_poly.entity_id
_entity_poly.type
_entity_poly.pdbx_seq_one_letter_code
_entity_poly.pdbx_strand_id
1 'polypeptide(L)'
;MTSLLVGRDVILRGTDDTPDRYGRQGALVFIGESDASVQTMLLTNGDALVSAEIAEKDCAAALMSAEAEARRQKKGSWADPSAIKNAESPDDILAGIGRFMVVEGKVLSVRQAGAMTYLNFGRNWTHGFAVTISKRTLPTLESAGATLKSLENRRIRVRGWVEGTTGPRIDVFRAGQVELLGANEPTGVRP
;
A
#
# COMPACT_ATOMS: atom_id res chain seq x y z
N MET A 1 -12.61 14.64 -8.01
CA MET A 1 -11.53 15.62 -7.69
C MET A 1 -11.83 17.02 -8.21
N THR A 2 -12.13 17.22 -9.49
CA THR A 2 -12.38 18.55 -10.08
C THR A 2 -13.47 19.36 -9.37
N SER A 3 -14.58 18.71 -8.98
CA SER A 3 -15.66 19.34 -8.21
C SER A 3 -15.26 19.83 -6.81
N LEU A 4 -14.17 19.31 -6.23
CA LEU A 4 -13.71 19.67 -4.88
C LEU A 4 -12.81 20.91 -4.89
N LEU A 5 -12.16 21.23 -6.03
CA LEU A 5 -11.06 22.19 -6.08
C LEU A 5 -11.27 23.35 -7.06
N VAL A 6 -12.12 23.19 -8.07
CA VAL A 6 -12.36 24.28 -9.04
C VAL A 6 -12.92 25.51 -8.34
N GLY A 7 -12.27 26.66 -8.56
CA GLY A 7 -12.67 27.96 -8.01
C GLY A 7 -12.36 28.15 -6.52
N ARG A 8 -11.55 27.28 -5.90
CA ARG A 8 -11.15 27.39 -4.49
C ARG A 8 -9.67 27.68 -4.38
N ASP A 9 -9.31 28.52 -3.40
CA ASP A 9 -7.93 28.69 -2.99
C ASP A 9 -7.44 27.44 -2.25
N VAL A 10 -6.20 27.04 -2.53
CA VAL A 10 -5.56 25.86 -1.93
C VAL A 10 -4.19 26.20 -1.38
N ILE A 11 -3.83 25.53 -0.29
CA ILE A 11 -2.51 25.59 0.32
C ILE A 11 -1.81 24.26 0.05
N LEU A 12 -0.59 24.33 -0.50
CA LEU A 12 0.27 23.17 -0.71
C LEU A 12 1.26 23.06 0.45
N ARG A 13 1.36 21.89 1.08
CA ARG A 13 2.36 21.59 2.11
C ARG A 13 3.21 20.41 1.66
N GLY A 14 4.52 20.61 1.58
CA GLY A 14 5.50 19.59 1.20
C GLY A 14 6.77 19.73 2.03
N THR A 15 7.57 18.66 2.10
CA THR A 15 8.87 18.68 2.78
C THR A 15 9.99 19.28 1.94
N ASP A 16 9.77 19.36 0.63
CA ASP A 16 10.69 19.86 -0.39
C ASP A 16 9.82 20.52 -1.47
N ASP A 17 10.24 21.66 -1.99
CA ASP A 17 9.61 22.39 -3.09
C ASP A 17 10.33 22.17 -4.44
N THR A 18 11.32 21.27 -4.45
CA THR A 18 12.04 20.85 -5.65
C THR A 18 11.23 19.82 -6.45
N PRO A 19 10.88 20.10 -7.71
CA PRO A 19 10.21 19.13 -8.56
C PRO A 19 11.10 17.92 -8.86
N ASP A 20 10.49 16.75 -9.07
CA ASP A 20 11.22 15.55 -9.47
C ASP A 20 11.79 15.67 -10.90
N ARG A 21 12.52 14.64 -11.35
CA ARG A 21 13.13 14.60 -12.70
C ARG A 21 12.13 14.74 -13.87
N TYR A 22 10.83 14.66 -13.59
CA TYR A 22 9.74 14.81 -14.55
C TYR A 22 8.95 16.10 -14.34
N GLY A 23 9.43 17.01 -13.48
CA GLY A 23 8.78 18.28 -13.17
C GLY A 23 7.56 18.16 -12.26
N ARG A 24 7.38 17.03 -11.56
CA ARG A 24 6.24 16.82 -10.66
C ARG A 24 6.61 17.27 -9.25
N GLN A 25 5.73 18.05 -8.62
CA GLN A 25 5.87 18.46 -7.23
C GLN A 25 4.97 17.64 -6.32
N GLY A 26 5.56 16.88 -5.39
CA GLY A 26 4.81 16.18 -4.35
C GLY A 26 4.37 17.16 -3.27
N ALA A 27 3.07 17.21 -2.98
CA ALA A 27 2.52 18.02 -1.90
C ALA A 27 1.19 17.47 -1.37
N LEU A 28 0.93 17.75 -0.10
CA LEU A 28 -0.40 17.66 0.50
C LEU A 28 -1.18 18.94 0.17
N VAL A 29 -2.48 18.82 -0.04
CA VAL A 29 -3.33 19.88 -0.58
C VAL A 29 -4.44 20.14 0.43
N PHE A 30 -4.54 21.38 0.88
CA PHE A 30 -5.53 21.83 1.84
C PHE A 30 -6.40 22.92 1.21
N ILE A 31 -7.69 22.90 1.49
CA ILE A 31 -8.62 23.94 1.00
C ILE A 31 -8.52 25.15 1.94
N GLY A 32 -8.12 26.30 1.40
CA GLY A 32 -7.79 27.58 2.05
C GLY A 32 -8.18 27.74 3.53
N GLU A 33 -9.18 28.58 3.81
CA GLU A 33 -9.55 29.00 5.18
C GLU A 33 -9.99 27.85 6.10
N SER A 34 -10.43 26.71 5.55
CA SER A 34 -10.89 25.58 6.34
C SER A 34 -9.79 24.60 6.74
N ASP A 35 -8.58 24.75 6.18
CA ASP A 35 -7.46 23.81 6.29
C ASP A 35 -7.89 22.34 6.05
N ALA A 36 -8.89 22.14 5.17
CA ALA A 36 -9.47 20.83 4.95
C ALA A 36 -8.57 20.00 4.02
N SER A 37 -8.07 18.87 4.51
CA SER A 37 -7.21 17.94 3.75
C SER A 37 -7.96 17.28 2.59
N VAL A 38 -7.53 17.55 1.37
CA VAL A 38 -8.09 16.97 0.14
C VAL A 38 -7.80 15.48 0.06
N GLN A 39 -6.60 15.07 0.48
CA GLN A 39 -6.17 13.68 0.50
C GLN A 39 -7.11 12.87 1.39
N THR A 40 -7.39 13.36 2.61
CA THR A 40 -8.29 12.69 3.54
C THR A 40 -9.69 12.55 2.94
N MET A 41 -10.23 13.59 2.31
CA MET A 41 -11.55 13.50 1.66
C MET A 41 -11.59 12.45 0.54
N LEU A 42 -10.57 12.42 -0.33
CA LEU A 42 -10.49 11.44 -1.42
C LEU A 42 -10.41 10.01 -0.87
N LEU A 43 -9.60 9.81 0.18
CA LEU A 43 -9.48 8.51 0.84
C LEU A 43 -10.78 8.08 1.51
N THR A 44 -11.44 8.97 2.26
CA THR A 44 -12.73 8.69 2.92
C THR A 44 -13.84 8.33 1.94
N ASN A 45 -13.80 8.85 0.72
CA ASN A 45 -14.76 8.51 -0.34
C ASN A 45 -14.35 7.28 -1.17
N GLY A 46 -13.15 6.74 -0.98
CA GLY A 46 -12.64 5.61 -1.76
C GLY A 46 -12.22 5.99 -3.20
N ASP A 47 -11.96 7.27 -3.44
CA ASP A 47 -11.52 7.82 -4.73
C ASP A 47 -9.99 7.75 -4.92
N ALA A 48 -9.26 7.40 -3.86
CA ALA A 48 -7.81 7.28 -3.85
C ALA A 48 -7.35 6.13 -2.94
N LEU A 49 -6.10 5.70 -3.14
CA LEU A 49 -5.41 4.74 -2.29
C LEU A 49 -4.18 5.40 -1.65
N VAL A 50 -3.82 4.99 -0.44
CA VAL A 50 -2.60 5.47 0.22
C VAL A 50 -1.40 4.69 -0.31
N SER A 51 -0.44 5.38 -0.92
CA SER A 51 0.80 4.77 -1.44
C SER A 51 1.69 4.18 -0.34
N ALA A 52 1.49 4.64 0.90
CA ALA A 52 2.34 4.37 2.07
C ALA A 52 3.80 4.83 1.92
N GLU A 53 4.00 5.86 1.09
CA GLU A 53 5.32 6.50 0.91
C GLU A 53 5.53 7.73 1.80
N ILE A 54 4.51 8.14 2.56
CA ILE A 54 4.57 9.27 3.50
C ILE A 54 5.56 8.91 4.62
N ALA A 55 6.60 9.72 4.80
CA ALA A 55 7.64 9.48 5.81
C ALA A 55 7.23 9.92 7.22
N GLU A 56 6.40 10.97 7.32
CA GLU A 56 5.88 11.48 8.58
C GLU A 56 4.83 10.50 9.13
N LYS A 57 5.04 10.03 10.36
CA LYS A 57 4.32 8.88 10.92
C LYS A 57 2.87 9.20 11.22
N ASP A 58 2.59 10.38 11.77
CA ASP A 58 1.24 10.75 12.21
C ASP A 58 0.34 11.02 11.00
N CYS A 59 0.88 11.68 9.98
CA CYS A 59 0.24 11.90 8.69
C CYS A 59 -0.02 10.58 7.98
N ALA A 60 0.97 9.68 7.92
CA ALA A 60 0.79 8.35 7.34
C ALA A 60 -0.33 7.58 8.07
N ALA A 61 -0.33 7.58 9.40
CA ALA A 61 -1.36 6.92 10.20
C ALA A 61 -2.76 7.51 9.95
N ALA A 62 -2.88 8.84 9.88
CA ALA A 62 -4.15 9.52 9.61
C ALA A 62 -4.72 9.15 8.23
N LEU A 63 -3.89 9.16 7.18
CA LEU A 63 -4.31 8.78 5.83
C LEU A 63 -4.70 7.30 5.74
N MET A 64 -3.88 6.41 6.33
CA MET A 64 -4.18 4.97 6.39
C MET A 64 -5.49 4.68 7.12
N SER A 65 -5.78 5.41 8.20
CA SER A 65 -7.04 5.30 8.94
C SER A 65 -8.25 5.73 8.12
N ALA A 66 -8.14 6.85 7.38
CA ALA A 66 -9.21 7.34 6.50
C ALA A 66 -9.54 6.34 5.38
N GLU A 67 -8.52 5.74 4.76
CA GLU A 67 -8.68 4.69 3.75
C GLU A 67 -9.26 3.40 4.36
N ALA A 68 -8.82 3.01 5.55
CA ALA A 68 -9.34 1.83 6.24
C ALA A 68 -10.84 1.97 6.53
N GLU A 69 -11.32 3.16 6.90
CA GLU A 69 -12.76 3.40 7.07
C GLU A 69 -13.52 3.32 5.75
N ALA A 70 -13.01 3.92 4.68
CA ALA A 70 -13.64 3.82 3.35
C ALA A 70 -13.74 2.37 2.87
N ARG A 71 -12.70 1.57 3.16
CA ARG A 71 -12.64 0.15 2.85
C ARG A 71 -13.64 -0.68 3.67
N ARG A 72 -13.76 -0.42 4.98
CA ARG A 72 -14.81 -1.04 5.83
C ARG A 72 -16.21 -0.70 5.35
N GLN A 73 -16.43 0.54 4.92
CA GLN A 73 -17.72 1.03 4.42
C GLN A 73 -17.96 0.67 2.93
N LYS A 74 -17.01 0.00 2.25
CA LYS A 74 -17.09 -0.33 0.82
C LYS A 74 -17.39 0.89 -0.07
N LYS A 75 -16.73 2.02 0.20
CA LYS A 75 -16.90 3.27 -0.55
C LYS A 75 -16.03 3.32 -1.80
N GLY A 76 -16.54 3.95 -2.85
CA GLY A 76 -15.80 4.20 -4.09
C GLY A 76 -15.20 2.93 -4.67
N SER A 77 -13.89 2.94 -4.90
CA SER A 77 -13.13 1.80 -5.43
C SER A 77 -13.22 0.55 -4.55
N TRP A 78 -13.43 0.71 -3.23
CA TRP A 78 -13.54 -0.42 -2.29
C TRP A 78 -14.87 -1.18 -2.36
N ALA A 79 -15.85 -0.68 -3.12
CA ALA A 79 -17.09 -1.40 -3.40
C ALA A 79 -16.84 -2.63 -4.29
N ASP A 80 -15.82 -2.58 -5.14
CA ASP A 80 -15.40 -3.69 -5.99
C ASP A 80 -14.65 -4.74 -5.15
N PRO A 81 -15.15 -6.00 -5.09
CA PRO A 81 -14.44 -7.10 -4.45
C PRO A 81 -13.02 -7.32 -4.99
N SER A 82 -12.74 -6.89 -6.22
CA SER A 82 -11.45 -7.02 -6.89
C SER A 82 -10.43 -5.95 -6.49
N ALA A 83 -10.83 -4.96 -5.67
CA ALA A 83 -9.96 -3.88 -5.18
C ALA A 83 -8.80 -4.38 -4.33
N ILE A 84 -8.97 -5.55 -3.69
CA ILE A 84 -7.91 -6.26 -2.97
C ILE A 84 -7.69 -7.60 -3.67
N LYS A 85 -6.48 -7.84 -4.18
CA LYS A 85 -6.14 -9.11 -4.83
C LYS A 85 -5.79 -10.18 -3.80
N ASN A 86 -6.16 -11.42 -4.10
CA ASN A 86 -5.76 -12.57 -3.30
C ASN A 86 -4.37 -13.04 -3.72
N ALA A 87 -3.42 -13.14 -2.78
CA ALA A 87 -2.08 -13.65 -3.02
C ALA A 87 -2.05 -15.11 -3.50
N GLU A 88 -3.13 -15.88 -3.26
CA GLU A 88 -3.31 -17.24 -3.78
C GLU A 88 -3.65 -17.27 -5.28
N SER A 89 -3.98 -16.12 -5.88
CA SER A 89 -4.27 -15.94 -7.32
C SER A 89 -3.15 -15.13 -8.01
N PRO A 90 -1.95 -15.69 -8.22
CA PRO A 90 -0.82 -14.94 -8.78
C PRO A 90 -1.09 -14.41 -10.19
N ASP A 91 -1.86 -15.12 -11.02
CA ASP A 91 -2.16 -14.67 -12.39
C ASP A 91 -2.97 -13.36 -12.42
N ASP A 92 -3.88 -13.17 -11.47
CA ASP A 92 -4.65 -11.92 -11.32
C ASP A 92 -3.77 -10.73 -10.94
N ILE A 93 -2.71 -10.99 -10.16
CA ILE A 93 -1.74 -9.98 -9.76
C ILE A 93 -0.79 -9.69 -10.92
N LEU A 94 -0.31 -10.73 -11.60
CA LEU A 94 0.55 -10.62 -12.78
C LEU A 94 -0.11 -9.80 -13.89
N ALA A 95 -1.43 -9.92 -14.07
CA ALA A 95 -2.21 -9.13 -15.04
C ALA A 95 -2.19 -7.61 -14.79
N GLY A 96 -1.65 -7.13 -13.67
CA GLY A 96 -1.45 -5.70 -13.46
C GLY A 96 -0.06 -5.31 -13.01
N ILE A 97 0.96 -5.96 -13.58
CA ILE A 97 2.31 -5.39 -13.68
C ILE A 97 2.23 -3.91 -14.09
N GLY A 98 3.01 -3.07 -13.41
CA GLY A 98 3.05 -1.63 -13.64
C GLY A 98 1.87 -0.86 -13.03
N ARG A 99 1.00 -1.51 -12.26
CA ARG A 99 -0.08 -0.87 -11.51
C ARG A 99 0.18 -0.93 -10.02
N PHE A 100 -0.31 0.08 -9.31
CA PHE A 100 -0.38 0.06 -7.85
C PHE A 100 -1.53 -0.86 -7.44
N MET A 101 -1.25 -1.81 -6.55
CA MET A 101 -2.24 -2.77 -6.06
C MET A 101 -2.14 -2.95 -4.54
N VAL A 102 -3.26 -3.42 -3.98
CA VAL A 102 -3.33 -3.95 -2.63
C VAL A 102 -3.57 -5.46 -2.73
N VAL A 103 -2.71 -6.24 -2.10
CA VAL A 103 -2.72 -7.70 -2.13
C VAL A 103 -2.83 -8.21 -0.71
N GLU A 104 -3.74 -9.14 -0.46
CA GLU A 104 -3.90 -9.83 0.82
C GLU A 104 -3.57 -11.31 0.70
N GLY A 105 -2.90 -11.85 1.70
CA GLY A 105 -2.64 -13.28 1.73
C GLY A 105 -1.91 -13.75 2.97
N LYS A 106 -1.79 -15.06 3.09
CA LYS A 106 -0.98 -15.69 4.12
C LYS A 106 0.46 -15.84 3.63
N VAL A 107 1.42 -15.33 4.39
CA VAL A 107 2.83 -15.59 4.15
C VAL A 107 3.11 -17.06 4.50
N LEU A 108 3.54 -17.85 3.52
CA LEU A 108 3.86 -19.27 3.70
C LEU A 108 5.29 -19.49 4.17
N SER A 109 6.22 -18.64 3.73
CA SER A 109 7.61 -18.72 4.17
C SER A 109 8.30 -17.36 4.06
N VAL A 110 9.31 -17.17 4.92
CA VAL A 110 10.20 -16.01 4.89
C VAL A 110 11.61 -16.50 4.60
N ARG A 111 12.19 -16.08 3.48
CA ARG A 111 13.51 -16.54 3.04
C ARG A 111 14.42 -15.37 2.74
N GLN A 112 15.60 -15.35 3.34
CA GLN A 112 16.66 -14.43 2.96
C GLN A 112 17.52 -15.05 1.86
N ALA A 113 17.79 -14.30 0.80
CA ALA A 113 18.70 -14.66 -0.29
C ALA A 113 19.51 -13.44 -0.71
N GLY A 114 20.83 -13.49 -0.48
CA GLY A 114 21.72 -12.37 -0.75
C GLY A 114 21.33 -11.11 0.03
N ALA A 115 21.07 -10.02 -0.69
CA ALA A 115 20.68 -8.72 -0.13
C ALA A 115 19.16 -8.53 -0.03
N MET A 116 18.36 -9.56 -0.30
CA MET A 116 16.90 -9.50 -0.28
C MET A 116 16.30 -10.50 0.70
N THR A 117 15.19 -10.12 1.32
CA THR A 117 14.29 -11.00 2.05
C THR A 117 12.99 -11.14 1.26
N TYR A 118 12.57 -12.38 1.05
CA TYR A 118 11.36 -12.75 0.32
C TYR A 118 10.29 -13.24 1.29
N LEU A 119 9.09 -12.67 1.23
CA LEU A 119 7.88 -13.23 1.83
C LEU A 119 7.12 -13.94 0.71
N ASN A 120 7.07 -15.26 0.75
CA ASN A 120 6.43 -16.06 -0.29
C ASN A 120 5.00 -16.41 0.10
N PHE A 121 4.06 -16.24 -0.81
CA PHE A 121 2.64 -16.54 -0.58
C PHE A 121 2.17 -17.82 -1.30
N GLY A 122 2.99 -18.35 -2.20
CA GLY A 122 2.74 -19.59 -2.94
C GLY A 122 3.77 -20.68 -2.64
N ARG A 123 3.39 -21.93 -2.90
CA ARG A 123 4.32 -23.08 -2.85
C ARG A 123 5.33 -23.04 -4.00
N ASN A 124 4.91 -22.53 -5.16
CA ASN A 124 5.77 -22.28 -6.31
C ASN A 124 6.38 -20.88 -6.18
N TRP A 125 7.64 -20.80 -5.77
CA TRP A 125 8.34 -19.54 -5.57
C TRP A 125 8.73 -18.84 -6.88
N THR A 126 8.69 -19.53 -8.02
CA THR A 126 9.06 -18.98 -9.32
C THR A 126 7.91 -18.21 -9.98
N HIS A 127 6.68 -18.69 -9.81
CA HIS A 127 5.48 -18.11 -10.44
C HIS A 127 4.49 -17.52 -9.42
N GLY A 128 4.64 -17.84 -8.14
CA GLY A 128 3.79 -17.33 -7.08
C GLY A 128 4.08 -15.87 -6.76
N PHE A 129 3.11 -15.22 -6.11
CA PHE A 129 3.29 -13.88 -5.58
C PHE A 129 4.32 -13.85 -4.45
N ALA A 130 5.20 -12.85 -4.49
CA ALA A 130 6.18 -12.61 -3.45
C ALA A 130 6.25 -11.12 -3.07
N VAL A 131 6.60 -10.86 -1.81
CA VAL A 131 6.98 -9.52 -1.37
C VAL A 131 8.48 -9.52 -1.15
N THR A 132 9.18 -8.52 -1.68
CA THR A 132 10.62 -8.40 -1.50
C THR A 132 10.97 -7.19 -0.64
N ILE A 133 11.97 -7.38 0.22
CA ILE A 133 12.44 -6.35 1.15
C ILE A 133 13.96 -6.34 1.07
N SER A 134 14.54 -5.19 0.75
CA SER A 134 16.00 -5.05 0.71
C SER A 134 16.61 -5.07 2.10
N LYS A 135 17.82 -5.62 2.24
CA LYS A 135 18.58 -5.67 3.49
C LYS A 135 18.80 -4.27 4.10
N ARG A 136 18.88 -3.23 3.27
CA ARG A 136 19.04 -1.83 3.70
C ARG A 136 17.77 -1.27 4.34
N THR A 137 16.62 -1.78 3.93
CA THR A 137 15.30 -1.35 4.42
C THR A 137 14.89 -2.08 5.71
N LEU A 138 15.46 -3.26 5.96
CA LEU A 138 15.13 -4.09 7.12
C LEU A 138 15.12 -3.32 8.46
N PRO A 139 16.15 -2.53 8.81
CA PRO A 139 16.17 -1.85 10.11
C PRO A 139 15.01 -0.86 10.28
N THR A 140 14.59 -0.19 9.19
CA THR A 140 13.45 0.72 9.21
C THR A 140 12.14 -0.02 9.47
N LEU A 141 11.96 -1.21 8.88
CA LEU A 141 10.77 -2.03 9.14
C LEU A 141 10.78 -2.63 10.55
N GLU A 142 11.93 -3.12 11.01
CA GLU A 142 12.07 -3.74 12.34
C GLU A 142 11.88 -2.72 13.47
N SER A 143 12.30 -1.48 13.27
CA SER A 143 12.06 -0.38 14.22
C SER A 143 10.57 -0.07 14.43
N ALA A 144 9.70 -0.49 13.51
CA ALA A 144 8.25 -0.39 13.62
C ALA A 144 7.62 -1.59 14.35
N GLY A 145 8.43 -2.49 14.92
CA GLY A 145 7.98 -3.57 15.82
C GLY A 145 7.72 -4.91 15.15
N ALA A 146 7.92 -5.04 13.83
CA ALA A 146 7.74 -6.31 13.12
C ALA A 146 9.10 -6.95 12.81
N THR A 147 9.43 -8.06 13.47
CA THR A 147 10.50 -8.95 12.96
C THR A 147 9.96 -9.69 11.74
N LEU A 148 10.63 -9.62 10.59
CA LEU A 148 10.09 -10.22 9.35
C LEU A 148 9.79 -11.72 9.50
N LYS A 149 10.61 -12.43 10.27
CA LYS A 149 10.40 -13.85 10.54
C LYS A 149 9.09 -14.13 11.26
N SER A 150 8.59 -13.19 12.08
CA SER A 150 7.29 -13.32 12.75
C SER A 150 6.08 -13.19 11.80
N LEU A 151 6.30 -12.74 10.56
CA LEU A 151 5.26 -12.68 9.54
C LEU A 151 5.00 -14.05 8.92
N GLU A 152 5.89 -15.04 9.09
CA GLU A 152 5.66 -16.40 8.63
C GLU A 152 4.36 -16.95 9.24
N ASN A 153 3.53 -17.58 8.41
CA ASN A 153 2.19 -18.06 8.76
C ASN A 153 1.17 -16.99 9.17
N ARG A 154 1.49 -15.69 9.01
CA ARG A 154 0.54 -14.60 9.25
C ARG A 154 -0.16 -14.18 7.98
N ARG A 155 -1.41 -13.72 8.11
CA ARG A 155 -2.09 -12.99 7.03
C ARG A 155 -1.67 -11.54 7.10
N ILE A 156 -1.25 -11.01 5.95
CA ILE A 156 -0.87 -9.62 5.80
C ILE A 156 -1.56 -9.02 4.58
N ARG A 157 -1.73 -7.70 4.61
CA ARG A 157 -2.07 -6.88 3.47
C ARG A 157 -0.82 -6.12 3.07
N VAL A 158 -0.49 -6.16 1.78
CA VAL A 158 0.67 -5.47 1.22
C VAL A 158 0.22 -4.60 0.06
N ARG A 159 0.84 -3.44 -0.06
CA ARG A 159 0.51 -2.44 -1.07
C ARG A 159 1.77 -1.92 -1.76
N GLY A 160 1.66 -1.67 -3.06
CA GLY A 160 2.76 -1.18 -3.85
C GLY A 160 2.57 -1.42 -5.33
N TRP A 161 3.59 -1.04 -6.10
CA TRP A 161 3.65 -1.31 -7.52
C TRP A 161 3.96 -2.78 -7.78
N VAL A 162 3.15 -3.42 -8.62
CA VAL A 162 3.39 -4.79 -9.04
C VAL A 162 4.47 -4.81 -10.11
N GLU A 163 5.49 -5.63 -9.90
CA GLU A 163 6.58 -5.89 -10.83
C GLU A 163 6.76 -7.39 -11.09
N GLY A 164 7.70 -7.72 -11.98
CA GLY A 164 8.12 -9.10 -12.26
C GLY A 164 7.55 -9.64 -13.58
N THR A 165 8.30 -10.55 -14.21
CA THR A 165 7.94 -11.14 -15.51
C THR A 165 7.60 -12.63 -15.42
N THR A 166 8.17 -13.35 -14.44
CA THR A 166 7.91 -14.79 -14.23
C THR A 166 6.94 -15.03 -13.08
N GLY A 167 6.99 -14.20 -12.05
CA GLY A 167 6.07 -14.18 -10.92
C GLY A 167 5.88 -12.75 -10.43
N PRO A 168 4.66 -12.36 -10.02
CA PRO A 168 4.38 -11.01 -9.58
C PRO A 168 5.03 -10.74 -8.22
N ARG A 169 5.55 -9.54 -8.04
CA ARG A 169 6.10 -9.10 -6.77
C ARG A 169 5.76 -7.67 -6.43
N ILE A 170 5.77 -7.36 -5.14
CA ILE A 170 5.76 -5.98 -4.63
C ILE A 170 7.02 -5.77 -3.80
N ASP A 171 7.73 -4.69 -4.09
CA ASP A 171 8.89 -4.27 -3.32
C ASP A 171 8.47 -3.34 -2.18
N VAL A 172 8.92 -3.67 -0.97
CA VAL A 172 8.58 -2.95 0.26
C VAL A 172 9.78 -2.16 0.75
N PHE A 173 9.54 -0.86 0.90
CA PHE A 173 10.51 0.16 1.30
C PHE A 173 10.16 0.80 2.65
N ARG A 174 8.89 0.71 3.09
CA ARG A 174 8.43 1.29 4.37
C ARG A 174 7.45 0.38 5.08
N ALA A 175 7.39 0.52 6.41
CA ALA A 175 6.48 -0.26 7.25
C ALA A 175 5.01 -0.06 6.87
N GLY A 176 4.61 1.14 6.44
CA GLY A 176 3.22 1.42 6.03
C GLY A 176 2.73 0.62 4.82
N GLN A 177 3.64 0.02 4.04
CA GLN A 177 3.27 -0.85 2.91
C GLN A 177 2.81 -2.24 3.35
N VAL A 178 3.01 -2.61 4.63
CA VAL A 178 2.66 -3.92 5.17
C VAL A 178 1.78 -3.75 6.41
N GLU A 179 0.56 -4.27 6.33
CA GLU A 179 -0.37 -4.32 7.46
C GLU A 179 -0.55 -5.77 7.91
N LEU A 180 -0.38 -6.02 9.20
CA LEU A 180 -0.69 -7.30 9.80
C LEU A 180 -2.20 -7.42 10.00
N LEU A 181 -2.82 -8.45 9.42
CA LEU A 181 -4.24 -8.67 9.59
C LEU A 181 -4.46 -9.51 10.86
N GLY A 182 -5.28 -8.98 11.77
CA GLY A 182 -5.79 -9.74 12.90
C GLY A 182 -6.70 -10.88 12.41
N ALA A 183 -6.97 -11.86 13.27
CA ALA A 183 -7.84 -12.99 12.93
C ALA A 183 -9.30 -12.61 12.58
N ASN A 184 -9.70 -11.34 12.79
CA ASN A 184 -11.08 -10.86 12.74
C ASN A 184 -11.38 -9.79 11.67
N GLU A 185 -10.49 -9.45 10.73
CA GLU A 185 -10.90 -8.60 9.59
C GLU A 185 -11.61 -9.44 8.51
N PRO A 186 -12.78 -9.01 8.01
CA PRO A 186 -13.52 -9.73 6.98
C PRO A 186 -12.66 -9.83 5.71
N THR A 187 -12.40 -11.06 5.29
CA THR A 187 -11.60 -11.38 4.11
C THR A 187 -12.21 -10.77 2.85
N GLY A 188 -11.36 -10.18 1.99
CA GLY A 188 -11.70 -9.95 0.59
C GLY A 188 -12.25 -11.25 -0.03
N VAL A 189 -13.38 -11.12 -0.71
CA VAL A 189 -14.20 -12.24 -1.18
C VAL A 189 -13.38 -13.17 -2.07
N ARG A 190 -13.39 -14.47 -1.75
CA ARG A 190 -12.89 -15.53 -2.65
C ARG A 190 -13.79 -15.57 -3.89
N PRO A 191 -13.24 -15.56 -5.11
CA PRO A 191 -14.04 -15.90 -6.31
C PRO A 191 -14.57 -17.33 -6.23
#